data_AF-A0A0J1GUT3-F1
#
_entry.id   AF-A0A0J1GUT3-F1
#
_cell.length_a   1.000
_cell.length_b   1.000
_cell.length_c   1.000
_cell.angle_alpha   90.00
_cell.angle_beta   90.00
_cell.angle_gamma   90.00
#
_symmetry.space_group_name_H-M   'P 1'
#
loop_
_entity.id
_entity.type
_entity.pdbx_description
1 polymer ?
#
loop_
_entity_poly.entity_id
_entity_poly.type
_entity_poly.pdbx_seq_one_letter_code
_entity_poly.pdbx_strand_id
1 'polypeptide(L)'
;MVRIIIFSILFVFNTQAFADDDLFKSLSKESDNYVLDHDLLQQLKKPMQHGQFEEAKSFGRSLAFSQQQNFSPIKDELEINSDIHYEVLISDEMGLENIRAILSQIASSGYPVTFYIKGMLPTEKTLNDVFKRSFSYVQGIEPIPSLQLDPNRFENVSSVPFTRMIKGDNLLLSVHGVINPRWLNEQYDSGKRGYQEKQGETFPVTEISPTVVAMERAKSLDAESIIARAKDNYWRKIEFEYVPNAYKTQQRTFIPEIIIPSSITTPDGKVVAAAGKTLNLLETIPFTRQLIVFDATDPRQIEFVKNIEDHRSANTVLISTKFNRERKWEAINDVEAELQNSVYQLNNDLIKGFDIQVVPCIITADNDNKFFSIQEFDVRDLNEHHK
;
A
#
# COMPACT_ATOMS: atom_id res chain seq x y z
N MET A 1 -15.48 -2.32 -14.40
CA MET A 1 -14.23 -1.97 -13.69
C MET A 1 -13.54 -0.80 -14.41
N VAL A 2 -14.24 0.35 -14.60
CA VAL A 2 -13.77 1.50 -15.44
C VAL A 2 -14.00 2.87 -14.75
N ARG A 3 -14.45 2.96 -13.49
CA ARG A 3 -15.17 4.16 -12.99
C ARG A 3 -14.65 4.87 -11.74
N ILE A 4 -13.35 4.87 -11.46
CA ILE A 4 -12.72 5.72 -10.41
C ILE A 4 -11.56 6.58 -10.98
N ILE A 5 -11.13 6.28 -12.19
CA ILE A 5 -9.83 6.69 -12.72
C ILE A 5 -9.75 8.21 -13.00
N ILE A 6 -10.80 8.82 -13.57
CA ILE A 6 -10.70 10.21 -14.06
C ILE A 6 -10.57 11.23 -12.90
N PHE A 7 -11.16 10.93 -11.73
CA PHE A 7 -11.02 11.78 -10.54
C PHE A 7 -9.58 11.74 -9.97
N SER A 8 -8.92 10.58 -10.06
CA SER A 8 -7.51 10.41 -9.67
C SER A 8 -6.56 11.13 -10.62
N ILE A 9 -6.84 11.17 -11.92
CA ILE A 9 -6.01 11.87 -12.92
C ILE A 9 -5.98 13.38 -12.63
N LEU A 10 -7.11 14.06 -12.50
CA LEU A 10 -7.12 15.52 -12.25
C LEU A 10 -6.45 15.91 -10.91
N PHE A 11 -6.57 15.05 -9.89
CA PHE A 11 -5.90 15.26 -8.60
C PHE A 11 -4.37 15.08 -8.71
N VAL A 12 -3.91 14.02 -9.38
CA VAL A 12 -2.48 13.72 -9.64
C VAL A 12 -1.81 14.76 -10.54
N PHE A 13 -2.54 15.39 -11.46
CA PHE A 13 -1.95 16.44 -12.28
C PHE A 13 -1.84 17.76 -11.53
N ASN A 14 -2.67 18.04 -10.51
CA ASN A 14 -2.52 19.26 -9.69
C ASN A 14 -1.43 19.13 -8.62
N THR A 15 -1.24 17.94 -8.04
CA THR A 15 -0.17 17.65 -7.07
C THR A 15 0.91 16.81 -7.75
N GLN A 16 2.15 17.29 -7.87
CA GLN A 16 3.34 16.71 -8.55
C GLN A 16 3.70 15.19 -8.38
N ALA A 17 2.79 14.29 -8.02
CA ALA A 17 3.03 12.89 -7.72
C ALA A 17 2.67 11.98 -8.92
N PHE A 18 3.57 11.87 -9.90
CA PHE A 18 3.56 10.73 -10.82
C PHE A 18 4.37 9.59 -10.21
N ALA A 19 3.67 8.59 -9.66
CA ALA A 19 4.27 7.29 -9.37
C ALA A 19 3.89 6.34 -10.52
N ASP A 20 4.88 5.72 -11.15
CA ASP A 20 4.68 4.75 -12.23
C ASP A 20 4.06 3.46 -11.65
N ASP A 21 2.74 3.38 -11.80
CA ASP A 21 1.86 2.41 -11.14
C ASP A 21 2.15 0.96 -11.58
N ASP A 22 2.70 0.78 -12.78
CA ASP A 22 3.10 -0.53 -13.29
C ASP A 22 4.47 -0.98 -12.77
N LEU A 23 5.38 -0.06 -12.50
CA LEU A 23 6.63 -0.35 -11.79
C LEU A 23 6.31 -0.80 -10.36
N PHE A 24 5.33 -0.18 -9.71
CA PHE A 24 4.87 -0.55 -8.36
C PHE A 24 4.15 -1.91 -8.33
N LYS A 25 3.30 -2.21 -9.33
CA LYS A 25 2.70 -3.54 -9.50
C LYS A 25 3.75 -4.62 -9.77
N SER A 26 4.84 -4.29 -10.46
CA SER A 26 5.93 -5.23 -10.72
C SER A 26 6.73 -5.56 -9.45
N LEU A 27 7.00 -4.55 -8.60
CA LEU A 27 7.70 -4.70 -7.33
C LEU A 27 6.87 -5.45 -6.29
N SER A 28 5.55 -5.21 -6.23
CA SER A 28 4.65 -5.91 -5.31
C SER A 28 4.48 -7.40 -5.66
N LYS A 29 4.42 -7.75 -6.94
CA LYS A 29 4.29 -9.16 -7.39
C LYS A 29 5.56 -9.99 -7.16
N GLU A 30 6.74 -9.35 -7.11
CA GLU A 30 8.00 -10.01 -6.71
C GLU A 30 8.16 -10.12 -5.18
N SER A 31 7.52 -9.22 -4.41
CA SER A 31 7.52 -9.27 -2.94
C SER A 31 6.62 -10.36 -2.33
N ASP A 32 5.74 -10.99 -3.10
CA ASP A 32 4.96 -12.15 -2.61
C ASP A 32 5.87 -13.33 -2.18
N ASN A 33 7.14 -13.36 -2.64
CA ASN A 33 8.15 -14.35 -2.23
C ASN A 33 9.10 -13.88 -1.12
N TYR A 34 9.07 -12.59 -0.75
CA TYR A 34 9.92 -12.02 0.30
C TYR A 34 9.03 -11.16 1.18
N VAL A 35 8.74 -11.65 2.39
CA VAL A 35 7.97 -10.97 3.45
C VAL A 35 8.48 -9.53 3.61
N LEU A 36 7.89 -8.62 2.84
CA LEU A 36 8.19 -7.20 2.81
C LEU A 36 6.88 -6.53 3.15
N ASP A 37 6.93 -5.80 4.26
CA ASP A 37 5.83 -5.03 4.78
C ASP A 37 5.35 -4.03 3.73
N HIS A 38 4.03 -3.88 3.63
CA HIS A 38 3.36 -2.96 2.71
C HIS A 38 3.78 -1.50 2.99
N ASP A 39 4.27 -1.22 4.21
CA ASP A 39 4.80 0.07 4.65
C ASP A 39 6.24 0.34 4.15
N LEU A 40 7.06 -0.71 4.00
CA LEU A 40 8.43 -0.59 3.46
C LEU A 40 8.42 -0.33 1.94
N LEU A 41 7.47 -0.94 1.24
CA LEU A 41 7.20 -0.67 -0.18
C LEU A 41 6.70 0.77 -0.40
N GLN A 42 5.97 1.35 0.56
CA GLN A 42 5.58 2.75 0.52
C GLN A 42 6.75 3.71 0.76
N GLN A 43 7.74 3.33 1.58
CA GLN A 43 8.96 4.15 1.76
C GLN A 43 9.84 4.20 0.50
N LEU A 44 9.81 3.16 -0.33
CA LEU A 44 10.49 3.11 -1.64
C LEU A 44 9.80 3.94 -2.73
N LYS A 45 8.59 4.49 -2.48
CA LYS A 45 7.87 5.38 -3.42
C LYS A 45 8.46 6.79 -3.54
N LYS A 46 9.46 7.18 -2.73
CA LYS A 46 10.04 8.52 -2.87
C LYS A 46 10.92 8.58 -4.12
N PRO A 47 10.70 9.52 -5.05
CA PRO A 47 11.56 9.68 -6.21
C PRO A 47 12.98 9.99 -5.74
N MET A 48 13.95 9.29 -6.35
CA MET A 48 15.36 9.63 -6.22
C MET A 48 15.58 11.05 -6.76
N GLN A 49 15.58 12.03 -5.87
CA GLN A 49 16.25 13.30 -6.11
C GLN A 49 17.36 13.44 -5.08
N HIS A 50 18.59 13.53 -5.61
CA HIS A 50 19.82 13.72 -4.87
C HIS A 50 19.75 15.08 -4.15
N GLY A 51 19.31 15.09 -2.88
CA GLY A 51 19.22 16.32 -2.09
C GLY A 51 18.48 16.24 -0.75
N GLN A 52 17.61 15.25 -0.53
CA GLN A 52 16.74 15.22 0.67
C GLN A 52 17.19 14.29 1.82
N PHE A 53 18.45 13.84 1.84
CA PHE A 53 18.94 12.94 2.90
C PHE A 53 18.96 13.56 4.31
N GLU A 54 19.01 14.89 4.44
CA GLU A 54 19.07 15.57 5.74
C GLU A 54 17.69 15.87 6.37
N GLU A 55 16.61 15.96 5.58
CA GLU A 55 15.24 16.04 6.10
C GLU A 55 14.70 14.70 6.62
N ALA A 56 15.22 13.58 6.10
CA ALA A 56 14.87 12.24 6.60
C ALA A 56 15.39 11.98 8.02
N LYS A 57 16.53 12.57 8.41
CA LYS A 57 17.10 12.45 9.76
C LYS A 57 16.32 13.26 10.82
N SER A 58 15.73 14.39 10.44
CA SER A 58 14.91 15.20 11.35
C SER A 58 13.50 14.61 11.51
N PHE A 59 12.91 14.07 10.45
CA PHE A 59 11.62 13.39 10.50
C PHE A 59 11.67 12.09 11.34
N GLY A 60 12.75 11.30 11.23
CA GLY A 60 12.97 10.11 12.07
C GLY A 60 13.08 10.41 13.57
N ARG A 61 13.56 11.60 13.95
CA ARG A 61 13.56 12.05 15.36
C ARG A 61 12.18 12.52 15.84
N SER A 62 11.32 13.03 14.95
CA SER A 62 9.96 13.45 15.30
C SER A 62 8.97 12.28 15.44
N LEU A 63 9.13 11.22 14.64
CA LEU A 63 8.28 10.01 14.71
C LEU A 63 8.55 9.16 15.95
N ALA A 64 9.79 9.16 16.47
CA ALA A 64 10.11 8.50 17.73
C ALA A 64 9.45 9.16 18.95
N PHE A 65 8.98 10.42 18.82
CA PHE A 65 8.32 11.16 19.90
C PHE A 65 6.79 11.23 19.77
N SER A 66 6.21 10.96 18.59
CA SER A 66 4.75 11.05 18.39
C SER A 66 3.99 9.73 18.63
N GLN A 67 4.66 8.57 18.66
CA GLN A 67 4.00 7.29 18.92
C GLN A 67 3.68 7.02 20.41
N GLN A 68 4.04 7.91 21.34
CA GLN A 68 3.65 7.78 22.75
C GLN A 68 2.39 8.57 23.15
N GLN A 69 1.75 9.31 22.24
CA GLN A 69 0.54 10.06 22.57
C GLN A 69 -0.47 9.96 21.43
N ASN A 70 -1.38 8.98 21.50
CA ASN A 70 -2.81 9.13 21.20
C ASN A 70 -3.46 7.77 20.99
N PHE A 71 -3.77 7.08 22.09
CA PHE A 71 -4.96 6.24 22.18
C PHE A 71 -5.57 6.45 23.57
N SER A 72 -6.59 7.30 23.65
CA SER A 72 -7.59 7.23 24.72
C SER A 72 -8.85 6.65 24.11
N PRO A 73 -9.43 5.58 24.69
CA PRO A 73 -10.65 4.99 24.18
C PRO A 73 -11.86 5.84 24.58
N ILE A 74 -12.73 6.11 23.61
CA ILE A 74 -14.07 6.65 23.85
C ILE A 74 -14.88 5.54 24.53
N LYS A 75 -15.32 5.81 25.76
CA LYS A 75 -16.37 5.05 26.46
C LYS A 75 -17.72 5.35 25.80
N ASP A 76 -18.51 4.31 25.56
CA ASP A 76 -19.91 4.31 26.01
C ASP A 76 -20.43 2.88 26.15
N GLU A 77 -21.24 2.72 27.19
CA GLU A 77 -21.66 1.51 27.87
C GLU A 77 -22.70 0.68 27.10
N LEU A 78 -22.45 -0.63 27.05
CA LEU A 78 -23.48 -1.67 27.07
C LEU A 78 -22.98 -2.77 28.01
N GLU A 79 -23.32 -2.64 29.30
CA GLU A 79 -23.04 -3.64 30.33
C GLU A 79 -23.91 -4.88 30.12
N ILE A 80 -23.29 -6.00 29.72
CA ILE A 80 -23.63 -7.34 30.22
C ILE A 80 -22.33 -8.15 30.44
N ASN A 81 -21.69 -7.92 31.58
CA ASN A 81 -21.05 -8.90 32.46
C ASN A 81 -20.09 -9.98 31.88
N SER A 82 -18.81 -9.64 31.66
CA SER A 82 -17.66 -10.23 32.38
C SER A 82 -16.35 -9.53 32.00
N ASP A 83 -15.87 -8.64 32.87
CA ASP A 83 -14.73 -7.73 32.67
C ASP A 83 -13.34 -8.42 32.65
N ILE A 84 -13.30 -9.75 32.79
CA ILE A 84 -12.09 -10.55 33.01
C ILE A 84 -11.89 -11.50 31.84
N HIS A 85 -10.69 -11.50 31.26
CA HIS A 85 -10.25 -12.45 30.24
C HIS A 85 -8.91 -13.08 30.60
N TYR A 86 -8.59 -14.19 29.94
CA TYR A 86 -7.35 -14.91 30.15
C TYR A 86 -6.51 -14.94 28.89
N GLU A 87 -5.23 -14.67 29.05
CA GLU A 87 -4.26 -14.83 27.98
C GLU A 87 -3.37 -16.02 28.32
N VAL A 88 -3.18 -16.94 27.38
CA VAL A 88 -2.27 -18.08 27.54
C VAL A 88 -1.22 -18.02 26.44
N LEU A 89 0.02 -17.81 26.83
CA LEU A 89 1.15 -17.87 25.92
C LEU A 89 1.59 -19.33 25.74
N ILE A 90 1.68 -19.78 24.50
CA ILE A 90 2.07 -21.15 24.13
C ILE A 90 3.20 -21.12 23.09
N SER A 91 3.90 -22.25 22.95
CA SER A 91 5.01 -22.45 22.00
C SER A 91 4.91 -23.84 21.38
N ASP A 92 5.42 -24.00 20.17
CA ASP A 92 5.49 -25.29 19.46
C ASP A 92 6.26 -26.36 20.25
N GLU A 93 7.21 -25.96 21.10
CA GLU A 93 7.95 -26.85 22.00
C GLU A 93 7.05 -27.63 22.97
N MET A 94 5.83 -27.14 23.22
CA MET A 94 4.84 -27.88 24.01
C MET A 94 4.35 -29.15 23.31
N GLY A 95 4.57 -29.27 22.00
CA GLY A 95 4.17 -30.40 21.16
C GLY A 95 2.73 -30.31 20.64
N LEU A 96 2.53 -30.67 19.37
CA LEU A 96 1.24 -30.57 18.66
C LEU A 96 0.07 -31.23 19.43
N GLU A 97 0.24 -32.49 19.85
CA GLU A 97 -0.81 -33.24 20.55
C GLU A 97 -1.21 -32.58 21.88
N ASN A 98 -0.22 -32.09 22.63
CA ASN A 98 -0.45 -31.42 23.90
C ASN A 98 -1.17 -30.08 23.70
N ILE A 99 -0.71 -29.27 22.73
CA ILE A 99 -1.36 -28.01 22.37
C ILE A 99 -2.82 -28.26 21.98
N ARG A 100 -3.09 -29.24 21.11
CA ARG A 100 -4.45 -29.60 20.67
C ARG A 100 -5.33 -30.03 21.85
N ALA A 101 -4.80 -30.87 22.75
CA ALA A 101 -5.53 -31.34 23.93
C ALA A 101 -5.93 -30.16 24.84
N ILE A 102 -4.98 -29.25 25.11
CA ILE A 102 -5.20 -28.05 25.92
C ILE A 102 -6.23 -27.12 25.27
N LEU A 103 -6.07 -26.82 23.98
CA LEU A 103 -6.97 -25.95 23.23
C LEU A 103 -8.40 -26.50 23.24
N SER A 104 -8.57 -27.79 23.03
CA SER A 104 -9.87 -28.47 23.04
C SER A 104 -10.54 -28.42 24.42
N GLN A 105 -9.76 -28.70 25.47
CA GLN A 105 -10.24 -28.63 26.85
C GLN A 105 -10.70 -27.23 27.24
N ILE A 106 -9.93 -26.20 26.87
CA ILE A 106 -10.24 -24.81 27.22
C ILE A 106 -11.35 -24.24 26.35
N ALA A 107 -11.40 -24.56 25.05
CA ALA A 107 -12.50 -24.16 24.18
C ALA A 107 -13.87 -24.60 24.73
N SER A 108 -13.92 -25.79 25.34
CA SER A 108 -15.13 -26.35 25.95
C SER A 108 -15.42 -25.84 27.37
N SER A 109 -14.53 -25.03 27.96
CA SER A 109 -14.61 -24.62 29.36
C SER A 109 -15.56 -23.44 29.62
N GLY A 110 -15.93 -22.70 28.58
CA GLY A 110 -16.76 -21.49 28.68
C GLY A 110 -16.01 -20.24 29.18
N TYR A 111 -14.71 -20.34 29.46
CA TYR A 111 -13.90 -19.16 29.84
C TYR A 111 -13.48 -18.34 28.60
N PRO A 112 -13.45 -17.00 28.70
CA PRO A 112 -12.94 -16.12 27.65
C PRO A 112 -11.40 -16.17 27.60
N VAL A 113 -10.86 -17.17 26.90
CA VAL A 113 -9.40 -17.39 26.77
C VAL A 113 -8.92 -17.07 25.36
N THR A 114 -7.84 -16.29 25.28
CA THR A 114 -7.07 -16.08 24.04
C THR A 114 -5.69 -16.70 24.18
N PHE A 115 -5.34 -17.56 23.23
CA PHE A 115 -4.02 -18.15 23.11
C PHE A 115 -3.14 -17.29 22.22
N TYR A 116 -1.88 -17.13 22.59
CA TYR A 116 -0.90 -16.40 21.80
C TYR A 116 0.29 -17.28 21.46
N ILE A 117 0.75 -17.17 20.21
CA ILE A 117 2.04 -17.68 19.75
C ILE A 117 2.94 -16.50 19.39
N LYS A 118 4.25 -16.68 19.59
CA LYS A 118 5.21 -15.59 19.41
C LYS A 118 5.50 -15.28 17.95
N GLY A 119 5.67 -16.32 17.12
CA GLY A 119 6.35 -16.09 15.84
C GLY A 119 6.61 -17.31 14.99
N MET A 120 7.62 -17.15 14.14
CA MET A 120 8.12 -18.13 13.20
C MET A 120 9.08 -19.10 13.89
N LEU A 121 8.98 -20.40 13.60
CA LEU A 121 10.03 -21.33 13.95
C LEU A 121 11.31 -21.04 13.13
N PRO A 122 12.50 -21.38 13.64
CA PRO A 122 13.75 -21.23 12.89
C PRO A 122 13.75 -21.96 11.53
N THR A 123 12.93 -23.00 11.37
CA THR A 123 12.76 -23.79 10.14
C THR A 123 11.76 -23.20 9.15
N GLU A 124 10.91 -22.25 9.58
CA GLU A 124 9.85 -21.67 8.76
C GLU A 124 10.36 -20.52 7.90
N LYS A 125 9.88 -20.45 6.65
CA LYS A 125 10.36 -19.46 5.68
C LYS A 125 9.40 -18.30 5.51
N THR A 126 8.10 -18.52 5.65
CA THR A 126 7.07 -17.54 5.34
C THR A 126 6.03 -17.44 6.45
N LEU A 127 5.29 -16.33 6.51
CA LEU A 127 4.13 -16.20 7.41
C LEU A 127 3.06 -17.26 7.10
N ASN A 128 2.95 -17.71 5.85
CA ASN A 128 2.06 -18.80 5.47
C ASN A 128 2.40 -20.11 6.17
N ASP A 129 3.68 -20.36 6.47
CA ASP A 129 4.09 -21.55 7.23
C ASP A 129 3.58 -21.48 8.67
N VAL A 130 3.68 -20.29 9.31
CA VAL A 130 3.11 -20.02 10.64
C VAL A 130 1.60 -20.23 10.64
N PHE A 131 0.88 -19.73 9.63
CA PHE A 131 -0.56 -19.92 9.53
C PHE A 131 -0.94 -21.39 9.37
N LYS A 132 -0.21 -22.17 8.57
CA LYS A 132 -0.46 -23.62 8.42
C LYS A 132 -0.25 -24.37 9.73
N ARG A 133 0.83 -24.06 10.46
CA ARG A 133 1.08 -24.65 11.79
C ARG A 133 0.04 -24.22 12.82
N SER A 134 -0.34 -22.94 12.83
CA SER A 134 -1.40 -22.44 13.72
C SER A 134 -2.75 -23.10 13.44
N PHE A 135 -3.06 -23.31 12.15
CA PHE A 135 -4.27 -24.02 11.73
C PHE A 135 -4.27 -25.47 12.20
N SER A 136 -3.12 -26.17 12.18
CA SER A 136 -3.04 -27.56 12.66
C SER A 136 -3.28 -27.69 14.17
N TYR A 137 -3.06 -26.63 14.96
CA TYR A 137 -3.41 -26.61 16.39
C TYR A 137 -4.92 -26.59 16.62
N VAL A 138 -5.67 -25.87 15.79
CA VAL A 138 -7.11 -25.63 16.00
C VAL A 138 -8.02 -26.53 15.16
N GLN A 139 -7.47 -27.19 14.14
CA GLN A 139 -8.24 -28.00 13.20
C GLN A 139 -9.05 -29.10 13.92
N GLY A 140 -10.37 -29.12 13.70
CA GLY A 140 -11.27 -30.13 14.25
C GLY A 140 -11.66 -29.91 15.72
N ILE A 141 -11.36 -28.74 16.29
CA ILE A 141 -11.81 -28.34 17.64
C ILE A 141 -13.07 -27.47 17.52
N GLU A 142 -14.12 -27.81 18.27
CA GLU A 142 -15.36 -27.03 18.36
C GLU A 142 -15.71 -26.75 19.84
N PRO A 143 -15.99 -25.48 20.22
CA PRO A 143 -15.88 -24.27 19.41
C PRO A 143 -14.42 -23.94 19.05
N ILE A 144 -14.20 -23.17 17.96
CA ILE A 144 -12.84 -22.81 17.54
C ILE A 144 -12.21 -21.89 18.60
N PRO A 145 -11.07 -22.26 19.21
CA PRO A 145 -10.39 -21.44 20.21
C PRO A 145 -9.78 -20.18 19.57
N SER A 146 -9.75 -19.08 20.32
CA SER A 146 -9.07 -17.84 19.91
C SER A 146 -7.55 -18.04 19.97
N LEU A 147 -6.89 -18.06 18.82
CA LEU A 147 -5.44 -18.18 18.69
C LEU A 147 -4.91 -16.99 17.88
N GLN A 148 -3.93 -16.27 18.43
CA GLN A 148 -3.36 -15.05 17.84
C GLN A 148 -1.84 -15.11 17.73
N LEU A 149 -1.30 -14.47 16.69
CA LEU A 149 0.12 -14.25 16.50
C LEU A 149 0.48 -12.85 17.02
N ASP A 150 1.07 -12.76 18.20
CA ASP A 150 1.46 -11.48 18.79
C ASP A 150 2.80 -11.63 19.55
N PRO A 151 3.94 -11.28 18.92
CA PRO A 151 5.25 -11.38 19.54
C PRO A 151 5.41 -10.47 20.77
N ASN A 152 4.69 -9.35 20.84
CA ASN A 152 4.84 -8.39 21.95
C ASN A 152 4.34 -8.97 23.27
N ARG A 153 3.40 -9.92 23.20
CA ARG A 153 2.90 -10.63 24.39
C ARG A 153 3.97 -11.47 25.09
N PHE A 154 5.05 -11.81 24.38
CA PHE A 154 6.19 -12.60 24.84
C PHE A 154 7.38 -11.74 25.30
N GLU A 155 7.22 -10.41 25.39
CA GLU A 155 8.27 -9.56 25.93
C GLU A 155 8.63 -10.01 27.36
N ASN A 156 9.92 -10.28 27.60
CA ASN A 156 10.43 -10.83 28.86
C ASN A 156 9.86 -12.21 29.25
N VAL A 157 9.23 -12.95 28.33
CA VAL A 157 8.77 -14.33 28.55
C VAL A 157 9.59 -15.29 27.70
N SER A 158 10.44 -16.09 28.36
CA SER A 158 11.30 -17.09 27.72
C SER A 158 10.82 -18.53 27.90
N SER A 159 9.78 -18.75 28.70
CA SER A 159 9.21 -20.08 28.96
C SER A 159 7.68 -20.06 29.03
N VAL A 160 7.05 -21.13 28.57
CA VAL A 160 5.59 -21.31 28.47
C VAL A 160 5.16 -22.69 28.98
N PRO A 161 3.88 -22.97 29.30
CA PRO A 161 2.75 -22.04 29.25
C PRO A 161 2.89 -20.91 30.27
N PHE A 162 2.48 -19.71 29.88
CA PHE A 162 2.37 -18.56 30.78
C PHE A 162 0.96 -17.98 30.68
N THR A 163 0.22 -18.04 31.79
CA THR A 163 -1.18 -17.62 31.82
C THR A 163 -1.34 -16.35 32.61
N ARG A 164 -2.13 -15.42 32.07
CA ARG A 164 -2.45 -14.12 32.66
C ARG A 164 -3.95 -14.00 32.83
N MET A 165 -4.38 -13.48 33.97
CA MET A 165 -5.74 -13.04 34.24
C MET A 165 -5.77 -11.52 34.17
N ILE A 166 -6.58 -10.98 33.27
CA ILE A 166 -6.59 -9.56 32.92
C ILE A 166 -8.01 -9.00 33.08
N LYS A 167 -8.11 -7.80 33.66
CA LYS A 167 -9.36 -7.03 33.75
C LYS A 167 -9.19 -5.67 33.09
N GLY A 168 -9.89 -5.43 31.98
CA GLY A 168 -9.56 -4.32 31.08
C GLY A 168 -8.11 -4.43 30.61
N ASP A 169 -7.27 -3.44 30.93
CA ASP A 169 -5.83 -3.46 30.66
C ASP A 169 -4.98 -3.86 31.89
N ASN A 170 -5.62 -4.16 33.03
CA ASN A 170 -4.91 -4.43 34.28
C ASN A 170 -4.61 -5.92 34.43
N LEU A 171 -3.32 -6.25 34.52
CA LEU A 171 -2.86 -7.59 34.91
C LEU A 171 -3.18 -7.85 36.39
N LEU A 172 -4.06 -8.82 36.67
CA LEU A 172 -4.46 -9.17 38.02
C LEU A 172 -3.60 -10.28 38.64
N LEU A 173 -3.32 -11.31 37.84
CA LEU A 173 -2.58 -12.51 38.26
C LEU A 173 -1.84 -13.10 37.07
N SER A 174 -0.64 -13.65 37.28
CA SER A 174 0.08 -14.39 36.24
C SER A 174 0.84 -15.58 36.82
N VAL A 175 1.03 -16.63 36.03
CA VAL A 175 1.68 -17.86 36.49
C VAL A 175 2.27 -18.65 35.32
N HIS A 176 3.44 -19.27 35.54
CA HIS A 176 4.02 -20.24 34.62
C HIS A 176 3.56 -21.66 34.94
N GLY A 177 3.37 -22.48 33.90
CA GLY A 177 3.09 -23.92 34.01
C GLY A 177 1.60 -24.28 34.22
N VAL A 178 0.72 -23.28 34.38
CA VAL A 178 -0.72 -23.47 34.53
C VAL A 178 -1.43 -22.87 33.34
N ILE A 179 -2.39 -23.59 32.76
CA ILE A 179 -3.21 -23.12 31.63
C ILE A 179 -4.69 -22.95 32.02
N ASN A 180 -5.15 -23.66 33.04
CA ASN A 180 -6.56 -23.68 33.43
C ASN A 180 -6.97 -22.39 34.16
N PRO A 181 -7.89 -21.57 33.59
CA PRO A 181 -8.39 -20.35 34.23
C PRO A 181 -9.01 -20.55 35.61
N ARG A 182 -9.59 -21.73 35.87
CA ARG A 182 -10.18 -22.06 37.18
C ARG A 182 -9.18 -21.91 38.31
N TRP A 183 -7.94 -22.37 38.11
CA TRP A 183 -6.90 -22.25 39.12
C TRP A 183 -6.58 -20.79 39.44
N LEU A 184 -6.50 -19.93 38.41
CA LEU A 184 -6.24 -18.50 38.60
C LEU A 184 -7.37 -17.83 39.37
N ASN A 185 -8.63 -18.21 39.12
CA ASN A 185 -9.78 -17.71 39.89
C ASN A 185 -9.69 -18.12 41.36
N GLU A 186 -9.43 -19.39 41.65
CA GLU A 186 -9.27 -19.86 43.04
C GLU A 186 -8.16 -19.10 43.78
N GLN A 187 -7.03 -18.84 43.10
CA GLN A 187 -5.95 -18.04 43.69
C GLN A 187 -6.37 -16.58 43.89
N TYR A 188 -7.05 -15.98 42.92
CA TYR A 188 -7.54 -14.62 43.01
C TYR A 188 -8.58 -14.45 44.14
N ASP A 189 -9.50 -15.39 44.26
CA ASP A 189 -10.54 -15.41 45.31
C ASP A 189 -9.93 -15.61 46.70
N SER A 190 -8.82 -16.34 46.81
CA SER A 190 -8.02 -16.45 48.04
C SER A 190 -7.20 -15.20 48.39
N GLY A 191 -7.28 -14.13 47.58
CA GLY A 191 -6.61 -12.86 47.80
C GLY A 191 -5.24 -12.71 47.16
N LYS A 192 -4.77 -13.68 46.36
CA LYS A 192 -3.47 -13.57 45.66
C LYS A 192 -3.55 -12.62 44.47
N ARG A 193 -2.47 -11.87 44.21
CA ARG A 193 -2.34 -10.90 43.11
C ARG A 193 -0.94 -10.94 42.53
N GLY A 194 -0.78 -10.46 41.29
CA GLY A 194 0.50 -10.40 40.61
C GLY A 194 1.06 -11.78 40.22
N TYR A 195 2.37 -11.85 40.03
CA TYR A 195 3.04 -13.09 39.64
C TYR A 195 3.01 -14.14 40.76
N GLN A 196 2.66 -15.37 40.40
CA GLN A 196 2.67 -16.54 41.27
C GLN A 196 3.88 -17.42 40.97
N GLU A 197 4.35 -18.14 41.99
CA GLU A 197 5.41 -19.14 41.80
C GLU A 197 5.01 -20.14 40.71
N LYS A 198 5.99 -20.52 39.87
CA LYS A 198 5.80 -21.49 38.80
C LYS A 198 5.14 -22.76 39.34
N GLN A 199 4.06 -23.17 38.70
CA GLN A 199 3.31 -24.37 39.03
C GLN A 199 3.27 -25.27 37.79
N GLY A 200 4.02 -26.37 37.79
CA GLY A 200 4.04 -27.32 36.66
C GLY A 200 5.23 -27.18 35.71
N GLU A 201 5.22 -27.97 34.64
CA GLU A 201 6.27 -28.00 33.63
C GLU A 201 6.22 -26.78 32.72
N THR A 202 7.39 -26.35 32.24
CA THR A 202 7.50 -25.26 31.27
C THR A 202 8.50 -25.62 30.18
N PHE A 203 8.22 -25.16 28.97
CA PHE A 203 8.98 -25.34 27.76
C PHE A 203 9.60 -24.00 27.33
N PRO A 204 10.79 -24.01 26.70
CA PRO A 204 11.38 -22.78 26.17
C PRO A 204 10.54 -22.23 25.00
N VAL A 205 10.63 -20.92 24.78
CA VAL A 205 10.03 -20.27 23.60
C VAL A 205 11.09 -20.16 22.50
N THR A 206 10.98 -21.00 21.45
CA THR A 206 11.97 -21.08 20.37
C THR A 206 11.62 -20.25 19.13
N GLU A 207 10.38 -19.76 19.05
CA GLU A 207 9.95 -18.93 17.93
C GLU A 207 10.64 -17.55 17.90
N ILE A 208 10.85 -17.05 16.69
CA ILE A 208 11.44 -15.76 16.38
C ILE A 208 10.32 -14.81 15.93
N SER A 209 10.33 -13.58 16.43
CA SER A 209 9.37 -12.56 16.00
C SER A 209 9.44 -12.35 14.48
N PRO A 210 8.29 -12.32 13.76
CA PRO A 210 8.27 -12.05 12.32
C PRO A 210 8.95 -10.72 11.95
N THR A 211 8.83 -9.71 12.80
CA THR A 211 9.48 -8.40 12.60
C THR A 211 11.00 -8.50 12.64
N VAL A 212 11.54 -9.32 13.54
CA VAL A 212 12.99 -9.58 13.62
C VAL A 212 13.45 -10.34 12.37
N VAL A 213 12.70 -11.37 11.95
CA VAL A 213 12.98 -12.11 10.71
C VAL A 213 12.95 -11.18 9.49
N ALA A 214 11.96 -10.29 9.39
CA ALA A 214 11.85 -9.32 8.32
C ALA A 214 13.02 -8.33 8.31
N MET A 215 13.41 -7.80 9.48
CA MET A 215 14.54 -6.87 9.60
C MET A 215 15.87 -7.53 9.18
N GLU A 216 16.14 -8.77 9.61
CA GLU A 216 17.37 -9.45 9.21
C GLU A 216 17.40 -9.81 7.73
N ARG A 217 16.25 -10.17 7.15
CA ARG A 217 16.15 -10.35 5.70
C ARG A 217 16.40 -9.04 4.97
N ALA A 218 15.83 -7.93 5.44
CA ALA A 218 16.01 -6.61 4.84
C ALA A 218 17.49 -6.19 4.80
N LYS A 219 18.27 -6.49 5.84
CA LYS A 219 19.72 -6.20 5.88
C LYS A 219 20.53 -6.97 4.83
N SER A 220 20.06 -8.15 4.41
CA SER A 220 20.72 -8.98 3.40
C SER A 220 20.17 -8.77 1.98
N LEU A 221 19.24 -7.83 1.78
CA LEU A 221 18.73 -7.50 0.47
C LEU A 221 19.73 -6.63 -0.31
N ASP A 222 20.07 -7.10 -1.50
CA ASP A 222 20.75 -6.30 -2.52
C ASP A 222 19.71 -5.43 -3.24
N ALA A 223 19.48 -4.23 -2.69
CA ALA A 223 18.56 -3.26 -3.24
C ALA A 223 18.93 -2.85 -4.68
N GLU A 224 20.22 -2.77 -5.01
CA GLU A 224 20.68 -2.40 -6.35
C GLU A 224 20.31 -3.46 -7.38
N SER A 225 20.53 -4.74 -7.07
CA SER A 225 20.13 -5.86 -7.93
C SER A 225 18.62 -5.94 -8.13
N ILE A 226 17.83 -5.66 -7.10
CA ILE A 226 16.35 -5.65 -7.20
C ILE A 226 15.90 -4.50 -8.11
N ILE A 227 16.43 -3.29 -7.92
CA ILE A 227 16.12 -2.14 -8.76
C ILE A 227 16.55 -2.39 -10.22
N ALA A 228 17.74 -2.97 -10.42
CA ALA A 228 18.23 -3.30 -11.76
C ALA A 228 17.32 -4.31 -12.47
N ARG A 229 16.89 -5.36 -11.78
CA ARG A 229 15.94 -6.35 -12.32
C ARG A 229 14.57 -5.74 -12.61
N ALA A 230 14.06 -4.87 -11.75
CA ALA A 230 12.81 -4.17 -11.98
C ALA A 230 12.89 -3.28 -13.23
N LYS A 231 13.98 -2.51 -13.38
CA LYS A 231 14.26 -1.68 -14.57
C LYS A 231 14.32 -2.50 -15.86
N ASP A 232 14.96 -3.67 -15.84
CA ASP A 232 15.05 -4.52 -17.03
C ASP A 232 13.71 -5.17 -17.37
N ASN A 233 12.98 -5.64 -16.35
CA ASN A 233 11.66 -6.24 -16.50
C ASN A 233 10.62 -5.27 -17.07
N TYR A 234 10.68 -3.99 -16.70
CA TYR A 234 9.78 -2.95 -17.20
C TYR A 234 9.76 -2.90 -18.73
N TRP A 235 10.93 -2.70 -19.37
CA TRP A 235 11.04 -2.61 -20.83
C TRP A 235 10.69 -3.91 -21.55
N ARG A 236 10.75 -5.06 -20.88
CA ARG A 236 10.30 -6.34 -21.44
C ARG A 236 8.77 -6.48 -21.45
N LYS A 237 8.07 -5.85 -20.51
CA LYS A 237 6.62 -6.00 -20.33
C LYS A 237 5.82 -4.84 -20.89
N ILE A 238 6.44 -3.68 -21.08
CA ILE A 238 5.72 -2.48 -21.46
C ILE A 238 5.03 -2.63 -22.82
N GLU A 239 3.76 -2.24 -22.84
CA GLU A 239 2.96 -2.08 -24.04
C GLU A 239 2.67 -0.59 -24.20
N PHE A 240 2.95 -0.06 -25.39
CA PHE A 240 2.65 1.33 -25.70
C PHE A 240 1.24 1.43 -26.27
N GLU A 241 0.46 2.37 -25.75
CA GLU A 241 -0.86 2.65 -26.29
C GLU A 241 -0.75 3.21 -27.71
N TYR A 242 -1.60 2.70 -28.60
CA TYR A 242 -1.64 3.17 -29.97
C TYR A 242 -2.56 4.40 -30.09
N VAL A 243 -1.97 5.53 -30.47
CA VAL A 243 -2.71 6.72 -30.92
C VAL A 243 -2.21 7.09 -32.32
N PRO A 244 -3.09 7.23 -33.32
CA PRO A 244 -2.69 7.56 -34.68
C PRO A 244 -2.15 8.99 -34.80
N ASN A 245 -1.39 9.27 -35.85
CA ASN A 245 -0.96 10.63 -36.16
C ASN A 245 -2.12 11.47 -36.71
N ALA A 246 -2.12 12.76 -36.41
CA ALA A 246 -3.07 13.72 -36.96
C ALA A 246 -2.82 13.93 -38.46
N TYR A 247 -3.90 13.93 -39.25
CA TYR A 247 -3.86 14.13 -40.71
C TYR A 247 -4.40 15.49 -41.15
N LYS A 248 -4.84 16.31 -40.20
CA LYS A 248 -5.29 17.68 -40.41
C LYS A 248 -5.10 18.46 -39.10
N THR A 249 -4.76 19.73 -39.23
CA THR A 249 -4.76 20.65 -38.10
C THR A 249 -6.19 21.08 -37.81
N GLN A 250 -6.65 20.86 -36.57
CA GLN A 250 -8.00 21.23 -36.16
C GLN A 250 -8.08 21.44 -34.64
N GLN A 251 -9.17 22.05 -34.20
CA GLN A 251 -9.49 22.19 -32.78
C GLN A 251 -10.83 21.52 -32.50
N ARG A 252 -10.91 20.77 -31.41
CA ARG A 252 -12.16 20.20 -30.89
C ARG A 252 -12.31 20.50 -29.41
N THR A 253 -13.52 20.34 -28.93
CA THR A 253 -13.86 20.47 -27.51
C THR A 253 -14.27 19.13 -26.93
N PHE A 254 -13.96 18.91 -25.66
CA PHE A 254 -14.35 17.71 -24.93
C PHE A 254 -14.87 18.11 -23.55
N ILE A 255 -16.07 17.66 -23.21
CA ILE A 255 -16.69 17.91 -21.89
C ILE A 255 -16.45 16.66 -21.03
N PRO A 256 -15.70 16.76 -19.92
CA PRO A 256 -15.34 15.60 -19.10
C PRO A 256 -16.48 15.23 -18.15
N GLU A 257 -17.54 14.66 -18.71
CA GLU A 257 -18.70 14.19 -17.95
C GLU A 257 -18.50 12.75 -17.45
N ILE A 258 -18.78 12.54 -16.16
CA ILE A 258 -18.83 11.22 -15.54
C ILE A 258 -20.22 10.93 -14.98
N ILE A 259 -20.62 9.66 -15.04
CA ILE A 259 -21.87 9.19 -14.41
C ILE A 259 -21.51 8.53 -13.08
N ILE A 260 -22.06 9.06 -11.99
CA ILE A 260 -21.82 8.55 -10.63
C ILE A 260 -22.43 7.14 -10.52
N PRO A 261 -21.62 6.07 -10.33
CA PRO A 261 -22.12 4.71 -10.44
C PRO A 261 -22.96 4.28 -9.23
N SER A 262 -22.70 4.85 -8.06
CA SER A 262 -23.37 4.53 -6.80
C SER A 262 -23.44 5.79 -5.94
N SER A 263 -24.50 5.91 -5.14
CA SER A 263 -24.65 7.08 -4.27
C SER A 263 -23.49 7.15 -3.29
N ILE A 264 -22.87 8.32 -3.17
CA ILE A 264 -21.83 8.61 -2.19
C ILE A 264 -22.54 9.18 -0.96
N THR A 265 -22.39 8.49 0.17
CA THR A 265 -22.94 8.92 1.45
C THR A 265 -21.82 9.22 2.43
N THR A 266 -21.99 10.25 3.24
CA THR A 266 -21.15 10.47 4.42
C THR A 266 -21.41 9.37 5.47
N PRO A 267 -20.51 9.18 6.47
CA PRO A 267 -20.70 8.19 7.52
C PRO A 267 -21.98 8.36 8.36
N ASP A 268 -22.50 9.58 8.47
CA ASP A 268 -23.80 9.92 9.09
C ASP A 268 -25.01 9.69 8.17
N GLY A 269 -24.81 9.13 6.98
CA GLY A 269 -25.89 8.72 6.06
C GLY A 269 -26.39 9.81 5.12
N LYS A 270 -25.77 11.00 5.09
CA LYS A 270 -26.16 12.08 4.17
C LYS A 270 -25.63 11.79 2.76
N VAL A 271 -26.52 11.81 1.77
CA VAL A 271 -26.14 11.63 0.35
C VAL A 271 -25.39 12.87 -0.15
N VAL A 272 -24.11 12.72 -0.42
CA VAL A 272 -23.22 13.73 -1.02
C VAL A 272 -23.42 13.80 -2.52
N ALA A 273 -23.60 12.65 -3.17
CA ALA A 273 -23.89 12.57 -4.59
C ALA A 273 -24.74 11.34 -4.91
N ALA A 274 -25.80 11.49 -5.69
CA ALA A 274 -26.71 10.39 -6.03
C ALA A 274 -26.15 9.54 -7.18
N ALA A 275 -26.40 8.22 -7.13
CA ALA A 275 -26.18 7.33 -8.27
C ALA A 275 -26.92 7.82 -9.52
N GLY A 276 -26.31 7.65 -10.69
CA GLY A 276 -26.87 8.02 -11.99
C GLY A 276 -26.74 9.50 -12.34
N LYS A 277 -26.30 10.37 -11.43
CA LYS A 277 -26.04 11.78 -11.74
C LYS A 277 -24.86 11.91 -12.69
N THR A 278 -25.00 12.73 -13.72
CA THR A 278 -23.88 13.18 -14.56
C THR A 278 -23.19 14.38 -13.91
N LEU A 279 -21.87 14.37 -13.84
CA LEU A 279 -21.05 15.44 -13.28
C LEU A 279 -19.93 15.79 -14.25
N ASN A 280 -19.80 17.07 -14.59
CA ASN A 280 -18.62 17.58 -15.28
C ASN A 280 -17.51 17.86 -14.27
N LEU A 281 -16.33 17.27 -14.46
CA LEU A 281 -15.22 17.38 -13.51
C LEU A 281 -14.69 18.80 -13.36
N LEU A 282 -14.76 19.62 -14.42
CA LEU A 282 -14.29 21.01 -14.40
C LEU A 282 -15.19 21.94 -13.56
N GLU A 283 -16.39 21.50 -13.18
CA GLU A 283 -17.25 22.24 -12.24
C GLU A 283 -16.70 22.21 -10.82
N THR A 284 -15.96 21.15 -10.47
CA THR A 284 -15.47 20.91 -9.11
C THR A 284 -13.96 21.12 -9.00
N ILE A 285 -13.20 20.75 -10.03
CA ILE A 285 -11.74 20.81 -10.04
C ILE A 285 -11.29 21.57 -11.28
N PRO A 286 -10.78 22.81 -11.16
CA PRO A 286 -10.22 23.51 -12.29
C PRO A 286 -8.95 22.82 -12.78
N PHE A 287 -8.73 22.85 -14.09
CA PHE A 287 -7.54 22.34 -14.73
C PHE A 287 -6.69 23.51 -15.25
N THR A 288 -5.49 23.67 -14.70
CA THR A 288 -4.64 24.85 -14.92
C THR A 288 -3.37 24.55 -15.70
N ARG A 289 -3.17 23.29 -16.12
CA ARG A 289 -1.98 22.85 -16.85
C ARG A 289 -2.24 22.81 -18.36
N GLN A 290 -1.16 22.78 -19.13
CA GLN A 290 -1.16 22.44 -20.54
C GLN A 290 -0.60 21.03 -20.70
N LEU A 291 -1.28 20.18 -21.46
CA LEU A 291 -0.73 18.89 -21.86
C LEU A 291 -0.29 18.97 -23.31
N ILE A 292 0.90 18.45 -23.60
CA ILE A 292 1.38 18.27 -24.97
C ILE A 292 1.61 16.78 -25.16
N VAL A 293 0.80 16.16 -26.02
CA VAL A 293 0.85 14.72 -26.28
C VAL A 293 1.45 14.50 -27.66
N PHE A 294 2.51 13.68 -27.76
CA PHE A 294 3.29 13.50 -28.99
C PHE A 294 3.92 12.10 -29.05
N ASP A 295 4.46 11.70 -30.19
CA ASP A 295 5.28 10.49 -30.33
C ASP A 295 6.77 10.87 -30.30
N ALA A 296 7.47 10.54 -29.21
CA ALA A 296 8.89 10.85 -29.09
C ALA A 296 9.81 10.05 -30.03
N THR A 297 9.26 9.07 -30.76
CA THR A 297 9.99 8.36 -31.82
C THR A 297 9.87 9.02 -33.19
N ASP A 298 9.02 10.05 -33.33
CA ASP A 298 8.87 10.85 -34.55
C ASP A 298 9.60 12.20 -34.41
N PRO A 299 10.75 12.39 -35.09
CA PRO A 299 11.51 13.64 -35.00
C PRO A 299 10.71 14.90 -35.37
N ARG A 300 9.69 14.77 -36.25
CA ARG A 300 8.81 15.90 -36.61
C ARG A 300 7.98 16.37 -35.42
N GLN A 301 7.57 15.43 -34.58
CA GLN A 301 6.78 15.74 -33.39
C GLN A 301 7.66 16.32 -32.28
N ILE A 302 8.91 15.86 -32.14
CA ILE A 302 9.89 16.49 -31.25
C ILE A 302 10.12 17.96 -31.65
N GLU A 303 10.33 18.21 -32.94
CA GLU A 303 10.51 19.57 -33.45
C GLU A 303 9.25 20.43 -33.27
N PHE A 304 8.07 19.85 -33.48
CA PHE A 304 6.80 20.51 -33.15
C PHE A 304 6.75 20.95 -31.68
N VAL A 305 7.11 20.07 -30.73
CA VAL A 305 7.09 20.40 -29.30
C VAL A 305 8.07 21.54 -28.97
N LYS A 306 9.28 21.51 -29.56
CA LYS A 306 10.29 22.57 -29.37
C LYS A 306 9.83 23.94 -29.81
N ASN A 307 8.99 24.00 -30.84
CA ASN A 307 8.44 25.25 -31.39
C ASN A 307 7.26 25.81 -30.57
N ILE A 308 6.80 25.11 -29.54
CA ILE A 308 5.79 25.63 -28.60
C ILE A 308 6.51 26.45 -27.52
N GLU A 309 6.19 27.74 -27.41
CA GLU A 309 6.87 28.69 -26.51
C GLU A 309 6.96 28.18 -25.05
N ASP A 310 5.86 27.65 -24.52
CA ASP A 310 5.76 27.23 -23.12
C ASP A 310 6.10 25.74 -22.87
N HIS A 311 6.75 25.03 -23.81
CA HIS A 311 7.04 23.59 -23.63
C HIS A 311 7.91 23.29 -22.41
N ARG A 312 8.73 24.25 -21.96
CA ARG A 312 9.61 24.14 -20.77
C ARG A 312 8.97 24.64 -19.48
N SER A 313 7.75 25.18 -19.55
CA SER A 313 7.06 25.72 -18.39
C SER A 313 6.74 24.60 -17.39
N ALA A 314 6.86 24.88 -16.09
CA ALA A 314 6.45 23.96 -15.03
C ALA A 314 4.94 23.64 -15.06
N ASN A 315 4.14 24.46 -15.76
CA ASN A 315 2.71 24.25 -15.98
C ASN A 315 2.42 23.42 -17.24
N THR A 316 3.44 23.04 -18.00
CA THR A 316 3.33 22.18 -19.18
C THR A 316 3.78 20.77 -18.83
N VAL A 317 2.93 19.79 -19.16
CA VAL A 317 3.22 18.37 -19.00
C VAL A 317 3.40 17.76 -20.37
N LEU A 318 4.58 17.20 -20.62
CA LEU A 318 4.93 16.51 -21.86
C LEU A 318 4.59 15.02 -21.74
N ILE A 319 3.84 14.48 -22.68
CA ILE A 319 3.36 13.10 -22.66
C ILE A 319 3.71 12.43 -23.99
N SER A 320 4.59 11.44 -23.96
CA SER A 320 4.94 10.66 -25.14
C SER A 320 4.08 9.40 -25.27
N THR A 321 3.59 9.10 -26.48
CA THR A 321 2.92 7.83 -26.80
C THR A 321 3.88 6.65 -26.77
N LYS A 322 5.14 6.87 -27.17
CA LYS A 322 6.13 5.81 -27.39
C LYS A 322 7.54 6.31 -27.11
N PHE A 323 8.41 5.38 -26.71
CA PHE A 323 9.85 5.60 -26.64
C PHE A 323 10.57 4.51 -27.43
N ASN A 324 11.82 4.77 -27.80
CA ASN A 324 12.66 3.75 -28.40
C ASN A 324 12.95 2.64 -27.38
N ARG A 325 12.27 1.50 -27.55
CA ARG A 325 12.35 0.35 -26.64
C ARG A 325 13.73 -0.29 -26.55
N GLU A 326 14.50 -0.28 -27.65
CA GLU A 326 15.86 -0.84 -27.69
C GLU A 326 16.81 -0.04 -26.80
N ARG A 327 16.63 1.29 -26.79
CA ARG A 327 17.42 2.23 -26.00
C ARG A 327 16.94 2.37 -24.55
N LYS A 328 15.80 1.75 -24.20
CA LYS A 328 15.26 1.70 -22.84
C LYS A 328 15.24 3.10 -22.19
N TRP A 329 15.76 3.22 -20.97
CA TRP A 329 15.81 4.46 -20.20
C TRP A 329 16.61 5.58 -20.87
N GLU A 330 17.59 5.26 -21.71
CA GLU A 330 18.35 6.27 -22.46
C GLU A 330 17.44 7.02 -23.44
N ALA A 331 16.43 6.35 -24.01
CA ALA A 331 15.47 7.02 -24.90
C ALA A 331 14.68 8.11 -24.18
N ILE A 332 14.34 7.91 -22.91
CA ILE A 332 13.63 8.90 -22.11
C ILE A 332 14.59 10.06 -21.78
N ASN A 333 15.78 9.74 -21.27
CA ASN A 333 16.78 10.73 -20.89
C ASN A 333 17.16 11.65 -22.06
N ASP A 334 17.31 11.09 -23.27
CA ASP A 334 17.63 11.87 -24.47
C ASP A 334 16.53 12.87 -24.81
N VAL A 335 15.27 12.41 -24.77
CA VAL A 335 14.11 13.26 -25.08
C VAL A 335 13.95 14.33 -24.00
N GLU A 336 14.10 14.00 -22.73
CA GLU A 336 14.04 14.97 -21.63
C GLU A 336 15.18 16.00 -21.72
N ALA A 337 16.39 15.57 -22.09
CA ALA A 337 17.52 16.47 -22.31
C ALA A 337 17.28 17.40 -23.51
N GLU A 338 16.68 16.87 -24.59
CA GLU A 338 16.36 17.62 -25.79
C GLU A 338 15.24 18.65 -25.59
N LEU A 339 14.19 18.27 -24.84
CA LEU A 339 13.03 19.12 -24.56
C LEU A 339 13.20 19.99 -23.30
N GLN A 340 14.23 19.72 -22.50
CA GLN A 340 14.52 20.39 -21.22
C GLN A 340 13.33 20.38 -20.25
N ASN A 341 12.55 19.30 -20.27
CA ASN A 341 11.40 19.10 -19.39
C ASN A 341 11.13 17.60 -19.23
N SER A 342 10.51 17.20 -18.12
CA SER A 342 10.17 15.80 -17.86
C SER A 342 9.12 15.29 -18.85
N VAL A 343 9.31 14.06 -19.33
CA VAL A 343 8.40 13.43 -20.30
C VAL A 343 7.78 12.17 -19.71
N TYR A 344 6.46 12.18 -19.64
CA TYR A 344 5.67 11.09 -19.11
C TYR A 344 5.22 10.16 -20.25
N GLN A 345 4.95 8.91 -19.91
CA GLN A 345 4.37 7.96 -20.87
C GLN A 345 2.84 8.07 -20.90
N LEU A 346 2.27 8.05 -22.10
CA LEU A 346 0.84 7.96 -22.29
C LEU A 346 0.30 6.62 -21.79
N ASN A 347 -0.85 6.67 -21.11
CA ASN A 347 -1.61 5.49 -20.71
C ASN A 347 -3.08 5.62 -21.13
N ASN A 348 -3.81 4.52 -21.06
CA ASN A 348 -5.23 4.44 -21.45
C ASN A 348 -6.14 5.41 -20.67
N ASP A 349 -5.75 5.71 -19.43
CA ASP A 349 -6.51 6.55 -18.53
C ASP A 349 -6.47 8.01 -18.99
N LEU A 350 -5.31 8.47 -19.47
CA LEU A 350 -5.14 9.77 -20.11
C LEU A 350 -5.86 9.84 -21.45
N ILE A 351 -5.80 8.76 -22.25
CA ILE A 351 -6.52 8.68 -23.53
C ILE A 351 -8.02 8.90 -23.30
N LYS A 352 -8.61 8.20 -22.33
CA LYS A 352 -10.03 8.33 -22.03
C LYS A 352 -10.37 9.63 -21.31
N GLY A 353 -9.53 10.04 -20.37
CA GLY A 353 -9.76 11.20 -19.52
C GLY A 353 -9.73 12.53 -20.27
N PHE A 354 -8.99 12.61 -21.37
CA PHE A 354 -8.89 13.79 -22.22
C PHE A 354 -9.37 13.55 -23.66
N ASP A 355 -10.03 12.41 -23.93
CA ASP A 355 -10.47 12.02 -25.27
C ASP A 355 -9.35 12.14 -26.32
N ILE A 356 -8.16 11.59 -26.07
CA ILE A 356 -7.02 11.71 -26.99
C ILE A 356 -7.25 10.78 -28.19
N GLN A 357 -7.42 11.36 -29.38
CA GLN A 357 -7.72 10.61 -30.60
C GLN A 357 -6.56 10.56 -31.59
N VAL A 358 -5.73 11.60 -31.64
CA VAL A 358 -4.57 11.71 -32.52
C VAL A 358 -3.40 12.45 -31.83
N VAL A 359 -2.19 12.27 -32.35
CA VAL A 359 -0.98 13.01 -31.96
C VAL A 359 -0.26 13.64 -33.17
N PRO A 360 0.48 14.76 -33.00
CA PRO A 360 0.60 15.52 -31.76
C PRO A 360 -0.66 16.36 -31.48
N CYS A 361 -0.95 16.56 -30.20
CA CYS A 361 -2.03 17.44 -29.75
C CYS A 361 -1.67 18.22 -28.49
N ILE A 362 -2.31 19.38 -28.32
CA ILE A 362 -2.20 20.25 -27.15
C ILE A 362 -3.58 20.32 -26.48
N ILE A 363 -3.61 20.11 -25.17
CA ILE A 363 -4.83 20.07 -24.37
C ILE A 363 -4.74 21.12 -23.28
N THR A 364 -5.72 22.02 -23.27
CA THR A 364 -5.93 23.03 -22.22
C THR A 364 -7.39 22.99 -21.78
N ALA A 365 -7.71 23.64 -20.66
CA ALA A 365 -9.10 23.76 -20.21
C ALA A 365 -9.59 25.20 -20.29
N ASP A 366 -10.81 25.35 -20.78
CA ASP A 366 -11.63 26.53 -20.52
C ASP A 366 -12.39 26.28 -19.21
N ASN A 367 -11.86 26.82 -18.11
CA ASN A 367 -12.43 26.62 -16.78
C ASN A 367 -13.72 27.42 -16.57
N ASP A 368 -14.02 28.41 -17.40
CA ASP A 368 -15.24 29.21 -17.30
C ASP A 368 -16.39 28.51 -18.03
N ASN A 369 -16.13 28.04 -19.25
CA ASN A 369 -17.09 27.30 -20.07
C ASN A 369 -17.08 25.79 -19.83
N LYS A 370 -16.21 25.30 -18.94
CA LYS A 370 -16.19 23.92 -18.42
C LYS A 370 -15.94 22.84 -19.48
N PHE A 371 -15.01 23.07 -20.41
CA PHE A 371 -14.58 22.05 -21.37
C PHE A 371 -13.06 22.04 -21.57
N PHE A 372 -12.54 20.93 -22.07
CA PHE A 372 -11.18 20.84 -22.59
C PHE A 372 -11.14 21.27 -24.06
N SER A 373 -10.19 22.16 -24.39
CA SER A 373 -9.85 22.52 -25.76
C SER A 373 -8.67 21.67 -26.22
N ILE A 374 -8.88 20.88 -27.28
CA ILE A 374 -7.89 19.96 -27.81
C ILE A 374 -7.54 20.40 -29.23
N GLN A 375 -6.31 20.86 -29.39
CA GLN A 375 -5.74 21.25 -30.68
C GLN A 375 -4.91 20.11 -31.23
N GLU A 376 -5.22 19.66 -32.43
CA GLU A 376 -4.57 18.56 -33.12
C GLU A 376 -3.80 19.12 -34.31
N PHE A 377 -2.58 18.63 -34.55
CA PHE A 377 -1.67 19.27 -35.51
C PHE A 377 -1.16 18.28 -36.55
N ASP A 378 -1.40 18.59 -37.82
CA ASP A 378 -0.73 17.89 -38.90
C ASP A 378 0.71 18.40 -39.05
N VAL A 379 1.67 17.54 -38.72
CA VAL A 379 3.10 17.88 -38.69
C VAL A 379 3.89 17.19 -39.80
N ARG A 380 3.20 16.65 -40.82
CA ARG A 380 3.86 15.88 -41.90
C ARG A 380 4.88 16.71 -42.68
N ASP A 381 4.67 18.01 -42.79
CA ASP A 381 5.48 18.93 -43.60
C ASP A 381 6.61 19.63 -42.81
N LEU A 382 6.72 19.42 -41.49
CA LEU A 382 7.71 20.10 -40.65
C LEU A 382 9.19 19.74 -40.95
N ASN A 383 9.46 18.82 -41.87
CA ASN A 383 10.81 18.44 -42.29
C ASN A 383 11.33 19.16 -43.55
N GLU A 384 10.58 20.09 -44.17
CA GLU A 384 11.02 20.74 -45.41
C GLU A 384 12.05 21.88 -45.23
N HIS A 385 12.44 22.22 -44.00
CA HIS A 385 13.29 23.40 -43.73
C HIS A 385 14.70 23.13 -43.17
N HIS A 386 15.16 21.88 -43.15
CA HIS A 386 16.55 21.57 -42.80
C HIS A 386 17.18 20.57 -43.81
N LYS A 387 17.41 21.04 -45.04
CA LYS A 387 18.38 20.43 -45.97
C LYS A 387 19.42 21.44 -46.40
#